data_AF-A0A4V2TTB6-F1
#
_entry.id   AF-A0A4V2TTB6-F1
#
_cell.length_a   1.000
_cell.length_b   1.000
_cell.length_c   1.000
_cell.angle_alpha   90.00
_cell.angle_beta   90.00
_cell.angle_gamma   90.00
#
_symmetry.space_group_name_H-M   'P 1'
#
loop_
_entity.id
_entity.type
_entity.pdbx_description
1 polymer ?
#
loop_
_entity_poly.entity_id
_entity_poly.type
_entity_poly.pdbx_seq_one_letter_code
_entity_poly.pdbx_strand_id
1 'polypeptide(L)'
;MKQLLIVLILLITQSCQISNLGKKDNHALYINTIIPAYSSLKISTEDAKSFSFEVIIKSDSPIHLRTHDTEISMEKDNKYALNVDDSESVIFKNLSNRNSVIKLKIFNHSAKVMQTIDKL
;
A
#
# COMPACT_ATOMS: atom_id res chain seq x y z
N MET A 1 -10.04 -50.63 -28.25
CA MET A 1 -9.32 -49.58 -27.48
C MET A 1 -8.98 -48.41 -28.41
N LYS A 2 -9.83 -47.37 -28.49
CA LYS A 2 -9.56 -46.16 -29.28
C LYS A 2 -10.54 -45.01 -28.95
N GLN A 3 -10.86 -44.78 -27.68
CA GLN A 3 -11.75 -43.67 -27.28
C GLN A 3 -11.33 -42.96 -25.98
N LEU A 4 -10.13 -43.22 -25.47
CA LEU A 4 -9.65 -42.61 -24.21
C LEU A 4 -8.84 -41.33 -24.40
N LEU A 5 -8.56 -40.91 -25.64
CA LEU A 5 -7.61 -39.79 -25.87
C LEU A 5 -8.26 -38.40 -26.01
N ILE A 6 -9.58 -38.30 -26.14
CA ILE A 6 -10.23 -37.01 -26.47
C ILE A 6 -10.60 -36.21 -25.21
N VAL A 7 -10.66 -36.84 -24.04
CA VAL A 7 -11.07 -36.15 -22.79
C VAL A 7 -9.94 -35.33 -22.16
N LEU A 8 -8.66 -35.60 -22.51
CA LEU A 8 -7.53 -34.94 -21.85
C LEU A 8 -7.22 -33.52 -22.40
N ILE A 9 -7.77 -33.14 -23.55
CA ILE A 9 -7.42 -31.88 -24.24
C ILE A 9 -8.29 -30.70 -23.78
N LEU A 10 -9.45 -30.95 -23.18
CA LEU A 10 -10.40 -29.90 -22.76
C LEU A 10 -10.10 -29.28 -21.38
N LEU A 11 -9.13 -29.79 -20.63
CA LEU A 11 -8.81 -29.30 -19.28
C LEU A 11 -7.73 -28.18 -19.24
N ILE A 12 -7.16 -27.78 -20.39
CA ILE A 12 -6.03 -26.84 -20.43
C ILE A 12 -6.49 -25.38 -20.69
N THR A 13 -7.75 -25.15 -21.07
CA THR A 13 -8.20 -23.81 -21.54
C THR A 13 -8.88 -22.94 -20.48
N GLN A 14 -8.87 -23.31 -19.20
CA GLN A 14 -9.33 -22.42 -18.11
C GLN A 14 -8.19 -21.72 -17.38
N SER A 15 -7.11 -21.35 -18.09
CA SER A 15 -6.25 -20.28 -17.59
C SER A 15 -7.01 -18.95 -17.73
N CYS A 16 -7.78 -18.64 -16.70
CA CYS A 16 -8.27 -17.29 -16.46
C CYS A 16 -7.04 -16.41 -16.17
N GLN A 17 -6.32 -16.01 -17.23
CA GLN A 17 -5.26 -15.03 -17.12
C GLN A 17 -5.95 -13.68 -16.92
N ILE A 18 -6.16 -13.34 -15.64
CA ILE A 18 -6.46 -11.97 -15.22
C ILE A 18 -5.21 -11.14 -15.53
N SER A 19 -5.13 -10.65 -16.76
CA SER A 19 -4.12 -9.71 -17.22
C SER A 19 -4.52 -8.31 -16.76
N ASN A 20 -4.22 -8.01 -15.50
CA ASN A 20 -3.95 -6.62 -15.12
C ASN A 20 -2.85 -6.55 -14.04
N LEU A 21 -1.73 -7.20 -14.32
CA LEU A 21 -0.47 -6.93 -13.64
C LEU A 21 0.14 -5.71 -14.31
N GLY A 22 -0.27 -4.52 -13.89
CA GLY A 22 0.44 -3.28 -14.22
C GLY A 22 1.92 -3.49 -13.93
N LYS A 23 2.79 -3.13 -14.88
CA LYS A 23 4.25 -3.26 -14.74
C LYS A 23 4.66 -2.67 -13.39
N LYS A 24 5.21 -3.51 -12.51
CA LYS A 24 5.79 -3.07 -11.24
C LYS A 24 6.90 -2.08 -11.57
N ASP A 25 6.80 -0.86 -11.05
CA ASP A 25 7.84 0.14 -11.24
C ASP A 25 9.09 -0.29 -10.46
N ASN A 26 10.22 -0.41 -11.15
CA ASN A 26 11.48 -0.87 -10.56
C ASN A 26 12.05 0.12 -9.53
N HIS A 27 11.60 1.38 -9.55
CA HIS A 27 12.03 2.42 -8.61
C HIS A 27 10.97 2.75 -7.55
N ALA A 28 9.99 1.87 -7.37
CA ALA A 28 8.96 2.00 -6.36
C ALA A 28 9.03 0.89 -5.31
N LEU A 29 8.91 1.28 -4.04
CA LEU A 29 8.74 0.39 -2.92
C LEU A 29 7.25 0.17 -2.64
N TYR A 30 6.82 -1.08 -2.67
CA TYR A 30 5.43 -1.45 -2.36
C TYR A 30 5.37 -2.07 -0.95
N ILE A 31 4.59 -1.46 -0.06
CA ILE A 31 4.40 -1.88 1.33
C ILE A 31 2.92 -2.23 1.51
N ASN A 32 2.64 -3.49 1.79
CA ASN A 32 1.34 -3.94 2.26
C ASN A 32 1.48 -4.24 3.74
N THR A 33 0.79 -3.49 4.61
CA THR A 33 0.97 -3.63 6.05
C THR A 33 -0.34 -3.42 6.81
N ILE A 34 -0.29 -3.66 8.12
CA ILE A 34 -1.37 -3.50 9.07
C ILE A 34 -0.96 -2.45 10.09
N ILE A 35 -1.80 -1.44 10.29
CA ILE A 35 -1.70 -0.50 11.40
C ILE A 35 -2.58 -1.03 12.53
N PRO A 36 -2.03 -1.44 13.68
CA PRO A 36 -2.83 -1.95 14.78
C PRO A 36 -3.86 -0.93 15.29
N ALA A 37 -4.85 -1.40 16.03
CA ALA A 37 -5.79 -0.53 16.75
C ALA A 37 -5.04 0.47 17.64
N TYR A 38 -5.53 1.71 17.70
CA TYR A 38 -4.95 2.80 18.50
C TYR A 38 -3.43 2.94 18.33
N SER A 39 -2.96 2.88 17.08
CA SER A 39 -1.54 2.96 16.73
C SER A 39 -1.35 3.82 15.49
N SER A 40 -0.12 4.25 15.25
CA SER A 40 0.27 4.98 14.05
C SER A 40 1.43 4.34 13.34
N LEU A 41 1.38 4.36 12.01
CA LEU A 41 2.51 4.04 11.13
C LEU A 41 3.15 5.35 10.67
N LYS A 42 4.42 5.54 11.00
CA LYS A 42 5.25 6.63 10.50
C LYS A 42 6.11 6.13 9.34
N ILE A 43 6.12 6.88 8.24
CA ILE A 43 6.97 6.68 7.07
C ILE A 43 7.88 7.89 6.92
N SER A 44 9.17 7.65 6.74
CA SER A 44 10.18 8.65 6.41
C SER A 44 11.27 8.02 5.55
N THR A 45 12.31 8.78 5.24
CA THR A 45 13.53 8.29 4.59
C THR A 45 14.75 8.53 5.48
N GLU A 46 15.85 7.79 5.26
CA GLU A 46 17.17 8.13 5.79
C GLU A 46 17.54 9.55 5.33
N ASP A 47 18.15 10.33 6.23
CA ASP A 47 18.51 11.74 6.02
C ASP A 47 17.33 12.68 5.67
N ALA A 48 16.10 12.22 5.93
CA ALA A 48 14.85 12.95 5.71
C ALA A 48 14.75 13.54 4.30
N LYS A 49 15.08 12.75 3.28
CA LYS A 49 14.88 13.11 1.89
C LYS A 49 13.43 12.98 1.44
N SER A 50 13.03 13.85 0.51
CA SER A 50 11.74 13.84 -0.15
C SER A 50 11.41 12.49 -0.78
N PHE A 51 10.11 12.22 -0.85
CA PHE A 51 9.55 11.06 -1.52
C PHE A 51 8.10 11.35 -1.93
N SER A 52 7.59 10.57 -2.87
CA SER A 52 6.18 10.57 -3.24
C SER A 52 5.55 9.26 -2.81
N PHE A 53 4.24 9.27 -2.53
CA PHE A 53 3.52 8.02 -2.25
C PHE A 53 2.11 8.01 -2.83
N GLU A 54 1.64 6.80 -3.14
CA GLU A 54 0.24 6.46 -3.36
C GLU A 54 -0.21 5.51 -2.24
N VAL A 55 -1.39 5.74 -1.67
CA VAL A 55 -1.95 4.92 -0.60
C VAL A 55 -3.40 4.55 -0.89
N ILE A 56 -3.78 3.32 -0.51
CA ILE A 56 -5.16 2.84 -0.48
C ILE A 56 -5.42 2.16 0.87
N ILE A 57 -6.49 2.56 1.55
CA ILE A 57 -6.98 1.90 2.76
C ILE A 57 -7.93 0.76 2.38
N LYS A 58 -7.77 -0.41 3.00
CA LYS A 58 -8.61 -1.60 2.73
C LYS A 58 -9.53 -1.97 3.90
N SER A 59 -9.41 -1.27 5.01
CA SER A 59 -10.29 -1.43 6.17
C SER A 59 -11.44 -0.44 6.16
N ASP A 60 -12.56 -0.80 6.80
CA ASP A 60 -13.77 0.03 6.86
C ASP A 60 -13.60 1.27 7.76
N SER A 61 -12.71 1.22 8.75
CA SER A 61 -12.39 2.37 9.59
C SER A 61 -11.51 3.37 8.83
N PRO A 62 -11.80 4.69 8.89
CA PRO A 62 -10.95 5.69 8.28
C PRO A 62 -9.57 5.73 8.94
N ILE A 63 -8.54 6.05 8.14
CA ILE A 63 -7.19 6.32 8.62
C ILE A 63 -6.89 7.80 8.46
N HIS A 64 -6.42 8.44 9.52
CA HIS A 64 -6.02 9.84 9.47
C HIS A 64 -4.59 9.93 8.99
N LEU A 65 -4.40 10.47 7.79
CA LEU A 65 -3.12 10.84 7.23
C LEU A 65 -2.74 12.23 7.75
N ARG A 66 -1.54 12.35 8.31
CA ARG A 66 -0.94 13.63 8.68
C ARG A 66 0.42 13.80 8.02
N THR A 67 0.59 14.90 7.31
CA THR A 67 1.88 15.45 6.88
C THR A 67 2.17 16.74 7.69
N HIS A 68 3.18 17.52 7.31
CA HIS A 68 3.41 18.82 7.95
C HIS A 68 2.22 19.77 7.77
N ASP A 69 1.76 19.91 6.52
CA ASP A 69 0.76 20.90 6.13
C ASP A 69 -0.67 20.37 6.04
N THR A 70 -0.84 19.04 6.05
CA THR A 70 -2.11 18.42 5.68
C THR A 70 -2.53 17.36 6.67
N GLU A 71 -3.82 17.37 7.01
CA GLU A 71 -4.49 16.28 7.70
C GLU A 71 -5.70 15.83 6.87
N ILE A 72 -5.72 14.57 6.46
CA ILE A 72 -6.77 13.98 5.61
C ILE A 72 -7.33 12.75 6.31
N SER A 73 -8.65 12.67 6.40
CA SER A 73 -9.34 11.41 6.72
C SER A 73 -9.46 10.57 5.45
N MET A 74 -8.76 9.43 5.42
CA MET A 74 -8.75 8.54 4.26
C MET A 74 -9.81 7.45 4.40
N GLU A 75 -10.64 7.35 3.38
CA GLU A 75 -11.73 6.38 3.29
C GLU A 75 -11.28 5.09 2.59
N LYS A 76 -12.04 4.03 2.82
CA LYS A 76 -11.79 2.71 2.22
C LYS A 76 -11.84 2.77 0.70
N ASP A 77 -10.92 2.06 0.06
CA ASP A 77 -10.81 1.86 -1.38
C ASP A 77 -10.55 3.13 -2.22
N ASN A 78 -10.52 4.30 -1.59
CA ASN A 78 -10.08 5.54 -2.20
C ASN A 78 -8.54 5.59 -2.27
N LYS A 79 -8.04 6.07 -3.40
CA LYS A 79 -6.60 6.27 -3.63
C LYS A 79 -6.24 7.72 -3.30
N TYR A 80 -5.21 7.88 -2.48
CA TYR A 80 -4.62 9.18 -2.17
C TYR A 80 -3.17 9.19 -2.65
N ALA A 81 -2.72 10.31 -3.22
CA ALA A 81 -1.36 10.48 -3.70
C ALA A 81 -0.82 11.85 -3.26
N LEU A 82 0.34 11.86 -2.60
CA LEU A 82 0.96 13.08 -2.10
C LEU A 82 2.48 13.05 -2.34
N ASN A 83 3.06 14.25 -2.41
CA ASN A 83 4.49 14.47 -2.33
C ASN A 83 4.84 14.88 -0.90
N VAL A 84 6.01 14.46 -0.45
CA VAL A 84 6.56 14.74 0.88
C VAL A 84 7.90 15.41 0.68
N ASP A 85 8.05 16.61 1.23
CA ASP A 85 9.26 17.40 1.06
C ASP A 85 10.40 16.93 1.98
N ASP A 86 11.61 17.42 1.72
CA ASP A 86 12.76 17.17 2.57
C ASP A 86 12.47 17.61 4.03
N SER A 87 13.00 16.88 5.00
CA SER A 87 12.80 17.04 6.45
C SER A 87 11.42 16.64 6.98
N GLU A 88 10.55 16.08 6.15
CA GLU A 88 9.20 15.68 6.56
C GLU A 88 9.04 14.16 6.75
N SER A 89 7.99 13.81 7.49
CA SER A 89 7.54 12.43 7.65
C SER A 89 6.03 12.35 7.57
N VAL A 90 5.53 11.21 7.14
CA VAL A 90 4.10 10.96 6.98
C VAL A 90 3.63 10.04 8.09
N ILE A 91 2.53 10.40 8.74
CA ILE A 91 1.95 9.61 9.84
C ILE A 91 0.55 9.18 9.45
N PHE A 92 0.33 7.86 9.44
CA PHE A 92 -0.96 7.23 9.27
C PHE A 92 -1.48 6.78 10.63
N LYS A 93 -2.53 7.44 11.16
CA LYS A 93 -3.11 7.12 12.47
C LYS A 93 -4.35 6.26 12.34
N ASN A 94 -4.37 5.15 13.07
CA ASN A 94 -5.56 4.33 13.26
C ASN A 94 -6.16 4.62 14.64
N LEU A 95 -7.20 5.44 14.66
CA LEU A 95 -7.93 5.79 15.88
C LEU A 95 -9.02 4.76 16.25
N SER A 96 -9.18 3.72 15.43
CA SER A 96 -10.22 2.71 15.66
C SER A 96 -9.73 1.60 16.60
N ASN A 97 -10.69 0.89 17.19
CA ASN A 97 -10.46 -0.31 17.99
C ASN A 97 -10.20 -1.58 17.17
N ARG A 98 -9.99 -1.44 15.85
CA ARG A 98 -9.72 -2.55 14.93
C ARG A 98 -8.43 -2.30 14.18
N ASN A 99 -7.80 -3.37 13.71
CA ASN A 99 -6.63 -3.27 12.86
C ASN A 99 -7.01 -2.74 11.47
N SER A 100 -6.13 -1.93 10.88
CA SER A 100 -6.35 -1.32 9.57
C SER A 100 -5.33 -1.80 8.55
N VAL A 101 -5.81 -2.31 7.41
CA VAL A 101 -4.98 -2.76 6.30
C VAL A 101 -4.74 -1.59 5.34
N ILE A 102 -3.47 -1.35 5.03
CA ILE A 102 -3.02 -0.28 4.15
C ILE A 102 -2.12 -0.84 3.05
N LYS A 103 -2.30 -0.36 1.82
CA LYS A 103 -1.40 -0.60 0.69
C LYS A 103 -0.75 0.72 0.30
N LEU A 104 0.57 0.76 0.34
CA LEU A 104 1.38 1.93 0.07
C LEU A 104 2.36 1.63 -1.06
N LYS A 105 2.48 2.56 -2.01
CA LYS A 105 3.51 2.58 -3.04
C LYS A 105 4.31 3.86 -2.84
N ILE A 106 5.57 3.75 -2.50
CA ILE A 106 6.50 4.88 -2.35
C ILE A 106 7.39 4.91 -3.59
N PHE A 107 7.59 6.10 -4.16
CA PHE A 107 8.38 6.31 -5.37
C PHE A 107 9.06 7.69 -5.30
N ASN A 108 9.90 8.01 -6.28
CA ASN A 108 10.70 9.25 -6.30
C ASN A 108 11.51 9.48 -5.01
N HIS A 109 11.96 8.42 -4.34
CA HIS A 109 12.79 8.53 -3.14
C HIS A 109 14.28 8.35 -3.50
N SER A 110 15.15 9.23 -2.99
CA SER A 110 16.61 9.14 -3.20
C SER A 110 17.35 8.49 -2.04
N ALA A 111 16.66 8.24 -0.93
CA ALA A 111 17.20 7.60 0.27
C ALA A 111 16.35 6.40 0.68
N LYS A 112 16.88 5.62 1.62
CA LYS A 112 16.22 4.41 2.12
C LYS A 112 14.96 4.77 2.90
N VAL A 113 13.84 4.11 2.60
CA VAL A 113 12.58 4.30 3.33
C VAL A 113 12.65 3.62 4.70
N MET A 114 12.20 4.31 5.74
CA MET A 114 12.07 3.84 7.11
C MET A 114 10.60 3.78 7.52
N GLN A 115 10.26 2.80 8.37
CA GLN A 115 8.91 2.57 8.87
C GLN A 115 8.95 2.31 10.37
N THR A 116 8.11 3.02 11.12
CA THR A 116 7.98 2.85 12.58
C THR A 116 6.51 2.74 12.94
N ILE A 117 6.18 1.86 13.88
CA ILE A 117 4.84 1.75 14.46
C ILE A 117 4.90 2.19 15.91
N ASP A 118 4.09 3.20 16.25
CA ASP A 118 3.97 3.76 17.59
C ASP A 118 2.54 3.58 18.12
N LYS A 119 2.38 3.46 19.44
CA LYS A 119 1.06 3.49 20.09
C LYS A 119 0.59 4.93 20.24
N LEU A 120 -0.73 5.15 20.15
CA LEU A 120 -1.38 6.46 20.30
C LEU A 120 -1.85 6.72 21.73
#